data_AF-A0A5M6A2R5-F1
#
_entry.id   AF-A0A5M6A2R5-F1
#
_cell.length_a   1.000
_cell.length_b   1.000
_cell.length_c   1.000
_cell.angle_alpha   90.00
_cell.angle_beta   90.00
_cell.angle_gamma   90.00
#
_symmetry.space_group_name_H-M   'P 1'
#
loop_
_entity.id
_entity.type
_entity.pdbx_description
1 polymer ?
#
loop_
_entity_poly.entity_id
_entity_poly.type
_entity_poly.pdbx_seq_one_letter_code
_entity_poly.pdbx_strand_id
1 'polypeptide(L)'
;MLLLFATASFAQSRCALSFSDYMDGKFTALENLTIESRSKSKRFWNGGADFKPETGNKETDKLLKKDVKYIIHQDTLYVNCRQLRYQGCKFGSWYAPGFRFGTGRICFISTKIGKEQTSEAVTAGILFGAIGGAIVASKQLKNKACYLIESDDKEVKLITKNNMRTILLNYPEYSQEYNALPEKEKESAAVIIEFLVKTNLLMRY
;
A
#
# COMPACT_ATOMS: atom_id res chain seq x y z
N MET A 1 20.99 -4.25 -40.18
CA MET A 1 20.30 -3.34 -39.23
C MET A 1 19.10 -4.09 -38.67
N LEU A 2 19.27 -4.76 -37.52
CA LEU A 2 18.18 -5.47 -36.84
C LEU A 2 17.34 -4.44 -36.08
N LEU A 3 16.08 -4.25 -36.48
CA LEU A 3 15.10 -3.49 -35.72
C LEU A 3 14.64 -4.36 -34.54
N LEU A 4 15.18 -4.08 -33.36
CA LEU A 4 14.63 -4.54 -32.09
C LEU A 4 13.31 -3.79 -31.87
N PHE A 5 12.19 -4.46 -32.14
CA PHE A 5 10.90 -4.06 -31.61
C PHE A 5 10.99 -4.18 -30.08
N ALA A 6 11.17 -3.04 -29.40
CA ALA A 6 10.82 -2.94 -28.00
C ALA A 6 9.31 -3.14 -27.94
N THR A 7 8.87 -4.37 -27.70
CA THR A 7 7.50 -4.61 -27.24
C THR A 7 7.39 -3.80 -25.95
N ALA A 8 6.62 -2.72 -25.98
CA ALA A 8 6.10 -2.12 -24.77
C ALA A 8 5.30 -3.24 -24.08
N SER A 9 5.97 -3.96 -23.18
CA SER A 9 5.32 -4.92 -22.30
C SER A 9 4.41 -4.06 -21.44
N PHE A 10 3.15 -3.88 -21.87
CA PHE A 10 2.10 -3.44 -20.97
C PHE A 10 2.22 -4.36 -19.76
N ALA A 11 2.63 -3.81 -18.61
CA ALA A 11 2.93 -4.60 -17.43
C ALA A 11 1.69 -5.43 -17.10
N GLN A 12 1.75 -6.72 -17.43
CA GLN A 12 0.63 -7.62 -17.22
C GLN A 12 0.37 -7.65 -15.73
N SER A 13 -0.89 -7.45 -15.34
CA SER A 13 -1.29 -7.52 -13.95
C SER A 13 -0.84 -8.85 -13.39
N ARG A 14 -0.32 -8.87 -12.16
CA ARG A 14 0.23 -10.09 -11.58
C ARG A 14 -0.02 -10.16 -10.09
N CYS A 15 -0.06 -11.36 -9.54
CA CYS A 15 -0.38 -11.56 -8.13
C CYS A 15 0.49 -12.60 -7.45
N ALA A 16 0.57 -12.49 -6.13
CA ALA A 16 1.26 -13.44 -5.26
C ALA A 16 0.35 -13.87 -4.09
N LEU A 17 0.51 -15.13 -3.67
CA LEU A 17 -0.32 -15.76 -2.64
C LEU A 17 0.23 -15.62 -1.23
N SER A 18 1.50 -15.22 -1.11
CA SER A 18 2.21 -15.10 0.16
C SER A 18 3.25 -13.99 0.09
N PHE A 19 3.71 -13.53 1.26
CA PHE A 19 4.81 -12.59 1.39
C PHE A 19 6.09 -13.20 0.82
N SER A 20 6.35 -14.47 1.13
CA SER A 20 7.50 -15.19 0.60
C SER A 20 7.46 -15.26 -0.93
N ASP A 21 6.32 -15.60 -1.54
CA ASP A 21 6.18 -15.62 -3.00
C ASP A 21 6.45 -14.25 -3.62
N TYR A 22 5.91 -13.19 -3.02
CA TYR A 22 6.15 -11.82 -3.47
C TYR A 22 7.62 -11.42 -3.34
N MET A 23 8.30 -11.83 -2.26
CA MET A 23 9.72 -11.58 -2.02
C MET A 23 10.61 -12.33 -3.03
N ASP A 24 10.23 -13.56 -3.36
CA ASP A 24 10.94 -14.44 -4.31
C ASP A 24 10.63 -14.13 -5.78
N GLY A 25 9.74 -13.17 -6.07
CA GLY A 25 9.32 -12.85 -7.43
C GLY A 25 8.41 -13.90 -8.07
N LYS A 26 7.80 -14.79 -7.27
CA LYS A 26 6.86 -15.83 -7.71
C LYS A 26 5.48 -15.20 -7.92
N PHE A 27 5.23 -14.80 -9.16
CA PHE A 27 3.99 -14.14 -9.55
C PHE A 27 3.20 -14.96 -10.58
N THR A 28 1.88 -14.95 -10.43
CA THR A 28 0.93 -15.47 -11.44
C THR A 28 0.34 -14.30 -12.21
N ALA A 29 0.27 -14.41 -13.54
CA ALA A 29 -0.37 -13.40 -14.38
C ALA A 29 -1.89 -13.36 -14.15
N LEU A 30 -2.46 -12.16 -14.23
CA LEU A 30 -3.88 -11.87 -14.15
C LEU A 30 -4.32 -11.17 -15.45
N GLU A 31 -5.34 -11.73 -16.08
CA GLU A 31 -5.97 -11.16 -17.27
C GLU A 31 -7.27 -10.45 -16.90
N ASN A 32 -7.61 -9.40 -17.64
CA ASN A 32 -8.87 -8.64 -17.49
C ASN A 32 -9.11 -8.07 -16.08
N LEU A 33 -8.03 -7.82 -15.32
CA LEU A 33 -8.14 -7.25 -13.98
C LEU A 33 -8.60 -5.80 -14.04
N THR A 34 -9.68 -5.50 -13.34
CA THR A 34 -10.13 -4.15 -13.02
C THR A 34 -10.02 -3.93 -11.52
N ILE A 35 -9.65 -2.70 -11.12
CA ILE A 35 -9.57 -2.31 -9.72
C ILE A 35 -10.43 -1.07 -9.50
N GLU A 36 -11.58 -1.26 -8.85
CA GLU A 36 -12.48 -0.16 -8.54
C GLU A 36 -12.29 0.37 -7.11
N SER A 37 -12.21 1.70 -6.97
CA SER A 37 -12.35 2.37 -5.68
C SER A 37 -13.80 2.29 -5.21
N ARG A 38 -14.05 1.79 -4.00
CA ARG A 38 -15.42 1.64 -3.46
C ARG A 38 -16.13 2.99 -3.28
N SER A 39 -17.44 3.03 -3.52
CA SER A 39 -18.28 4.22 -3.28
C SER A 39 -18.36 4.61 -1.79
N LYS A 40 -18.65 5.88 -1.49
CA LYS A 40 -18.62 6.47 -0.13
C LYS A 40 -19.51 5.75 0.90
N SER A 41 -20.69 5.24 0.52
CA SER A 41 -21.66 4.62 1.45
C SER A 41 -21.28 3.21 1.91
N LYS A 42 -20.64 2.40 1.05
CA LYS A 42 -20.19 1.03 1.37
C LYS A 42 -18.90 0.98 2.22
N ARG A 43 -18.23 2.13 2.39
CA ARG A 43 -16.92 2.32 3.03
C ARG A 43 -17.00 2.55 4.54
N PHE A 44 -18.06 3.23 5.00
CA PHE A 44 -18.30 3.54 6.41
C PHE A 44 -18.37 2.28 7.29
N TRP A 45 -18.92 1.19 6.75
CA TRP A 45 -19.19 -0.04 7.51
C TRP A 45 -18.07 -1.09 7.52
N ASN A 46 -16.99 -0.93 6.73
CA ASN A 46 -16.03 -2.02 6.49
C ASN A 46 -14.54 -1.72 6.72
N GLY A 47 -14.17 -0.48 7.07
CA GLY A 47 -12.80 -0.11 7.45
C GLY A 47 -11.75 -0.27 6.33
N GLY A 48 -10.86 0.72 6.20
CA GLY A 48 -9.48 0.60 5.70
C GLY A 48 -9.16 0.14 4.27
N ALA A 49 -9.97 -0.72 3.65
CA ALA A 49 -9.72 -1.36 2.37
C ALA A 49 -10.60 -0.77 1.27
N ASP A 50 -9.93 0.01 0.43
CA ASP A 50 -10.57 0.96 -0.48
C ASP A 50 -10.82 0.36 -1.87
N PHE A 51 -10.17 -0.75 -2.21
CA PHE A 51 -10.12 -1.30 -3.56
C PHE A 51 -10.67 -2.72 -3.67
N LYS A 52 -11.51 -2.94 -4.68
CA LYS A 52 -12.07 -4.24 -5.03
C LYS A 52 -11.52 -4.69 -6.40
N PRO A 53 -10.62 -5.68 -6.45
CA PRO A 53 -10.19 -6.27 -7.70
C PRO A 53 -11.24 -7.24 -8.23
N GLU A 54 -11.50 -7.20 -9.53
CA GLU A 54 -12.38 -8.12 -10.25
C GLU A 54 -11.81 -8.46 -11.62
N THR A 55 -12.13 -9.65 -12.13
CA THR A 55 -11.71 -10.13 -13.46
C THR A 55 -12.90 -10.53 -14.33
N GLY A 56 -14.10 -10.58 -13.75
CA GLY A 56 -15.31 -11.13 -14.38
C GLY A 56 -15.37 -12.67 -14.33
N ASN A 57 -14.28 -13.35 -13.99
CA ASN A 57 -14.27 -14.79 -13.75
C ASN A 57 -14.56 -15.10 -12.27
N LYS A 58 -15.67 -15.80 -12.00
CA LYS A 58 -16.12 -16.11 -10.64
C LYS A 58 -15.14 -16.92 -9.80
N GLU A 59 -14.32 -17.78 -10.41
CA GLU A 59 -13.34 -18.60 -9.70
C GLU A 59 -12.13 -17.74 -9.32
N THR A 60 -11.59 -17.01 -10.28
CA THR A 60 -10.50 -16.05 -10.05
C THR A 60 -10.89 -14.99 -9.03
N ASP A 61 -12.11 -14.44 -9.11
CA ASP A 61 -12.59 -13.43 -8.16
C ASP A 61 -12.72 -13.97 -6.72
N LYS A 62 -13.03 -15.27 -6.57
CA LYS A 62 -13.01 -15.92 -5.25
C LYS A 62 -11.59 -16.02 -4.70
N LEU A 63 -10.62 -16.38 -5.54
CA LEU A 63 -9.19 -16.43 -5.18
C LEU A 63 -8.68 -15.04 -4.82
N LEU A 64 -8.97 -14.02 -5.63
CA LEU A 64 -8.61 -12.62 -5.36
C LEU A 64 -9.14 -12.16 -4.00
N LYS A 65 -10.35 -12.56 -3.64
CA LYS A 65 -10.96 -12.17 -2.37
C LYS A 65 -10.37 -12.88 -1.14
N LYS A 66 -10.00 -14.16 -1.27
CA LYS A 66 -9.68 -15.02 -0.12
C LYS A 66 -8.19 -15.32 0.05
N ASP A 67 -7.52 -15.60 -1.05
CA ASP A 67 -6.25 -16.32 -1.08
C ASP A 67 -5.11 -15.43 -1.57
N VAL A 68 -5.34 -14.65 -2.64
CA VAL A 68 -4.35 -13.70 -3.15
C VAL A 68 -4.03 -12.63 -2.10
N LYS A 69 -2.74 -12.40 -1.86
CA LYS A 69 -2.24 -11.44 -0.87
C LYS A 69 -1.81 -10.13 -1.52
N TYR A 70 -1.19 -10.22 -2.68
CA TYR A 70 -0.61 -9.08 -3.35
C TYR A 70 -1.02 -9.07 -4.81
N ILE A 71 -1.36 -7.88 -5.32
CA ILE A 71 -1.64 -7.64 -6.73
C ILE A 71 -0.78 -6.46 -7.15
N ILE A 72 -0.09 -6.59 -8.28
CA ILE A 72 0.57 -5.48 -8.96
C ILE A 72 -0.24 -5.19 -10.22
N HIS A 73 -0.71 -3.95 -10.34
CA HIS A 73 -1.50 -3.48 -11.48
C HIS A 73 -1.12 -2.04 -11.79
N GLN A 74 -0.76 -1.79 -13.06
CA GLN A 74 -0.37 -0.46 -13.55
C GLN A 74 0.67 0.23 -12.64
N ASP A 75 1.68 -0.49 -12.14
CA ASP A 75 2.74 0.03 -11.24
C ASP A 75 2.31 0.32 -9.79
N THR A 76 1.09 -0.05 -9.39
CA THR A 76 0.65 -0.02 -7.98
C THR A 76 0.57 -1.41 -7.38
N LEU A 77 1.12 -1.55 -6.18
CA LEU A 77 0.91 -2.71 -5.32
C LEU A 77 -0.37 -2.54 -4.50
N TYR A 78 -1.19 -3.58 -4.48
CA TYR A 78 -2.38 -3.71 -3.66
C TYR A 78 -2.20 -4.89 -2.70
N VAL A 79 -2.49 -4.65 -1.43
CA VAL A 79 -2.32 -5.58 -0.31
C VAL A 79 -3.69 -6.02 0.19
N ASN A 80 -3.93 -7.32 0.26
CA ASN A 80 -5.18 -7.87 0.80
C ASN A 80 -5.21 -7.78 2.33
N CYS A 81 -6.06 -6.90 2.85
CA CYS A 81 -6.19 -6.64 4.28
C CYS A 81 -7.01 -7.69 5.04
N ARG A 82 -7.72 -8.59 4.33
CA ARG A 82 -8.71 -9.51 4.91
C ARG A 82 -8.19 -10.31 6.10
N GLN A 83 -6.95 -10.76 6.02
CA GLN A 83 -6.33 -11.60 7.03
C GLN A 83 -5.41 -10.83 7.98
N LEU A 84 -5.08 -9.58 7.66
CA LEU A 84 -4.14 -8.77 8.42
C LEU A 84 -4.75 -8.26 9.72
N ARG A 85 -3.89 -8.09 10.71
CA ARG A 85 -4.22 -7.71 12.07
C ARG A 85 -3.19 -6.76 12.64
N TYR A 86 -3.65 -5.84 13.46
CA TYR A 86 -2.80 -5.00 14.29
C TYR A 86 -3.38 -4.99 15.69
N GLN A 87 -2.59 -5.41 16.68
CA GLN A 87 -2.98 -5.55 18.07
C GLN A 87 -4.26 -6.39 18.22
N GLY A 88 -4.38 -7.45 17.41
CA GLY A 88 -5.56 -8.32 17.37
C GLY A 88 -6.78 -7.78 16.59
N CYS A 89 -6.82 -6.48 16.28
CA CYS A 89 -7.87 -5.85 15.49
C CYS A 89 -7.71 -6.17 13.99
N LYS A 90 -8.81 -6.44 13.28
CA LYS A 90 -8.81 -6.71 11.83
C LYS A 90 -8.95 -5.42 11.02
N PHE A 91 -8.28 -5.33 9.87
CA PHE A 91 -8.31 -4.16 8.98
C PHE A 91 -9.59 -4.01 8.15
N GLY A 92 -10.34 -5.10 7.96
CA GLY A 92 -11.49 -5.14 7.06
C GLY A 92 -11.27 -6.13 5.93
N SER A 93 -12.31 -6.39 5.14
CA SER A 93 -12.16 -7.16 3.89
C SER A 93 -11.74 -6.21 2.77
N TRP A 94 -10.99 -6.71 1.77
CA TRP A 94 -10.54 -6.02 0.53
C TRP A 94 -9.09 -5.53 0.55
N TYR A 95 -8.71 -4.76 -0.48
CA TYR A 95 -7.34 -4.36 -0.72
C TYR A 95 -7.05 -2.91 -0.32
N ALA A 96 -5.86 -2.70 0.20
CA ALA A 96 -5.26 -1.40 0.48
C ALA A 96 -4.09 -1.16 -0.48
N PRO A 97 -3.80 0.11 -0.81
CA PRO A 97 -2.62 0.42 -1.60
C PRO A 97 -1.35 0.22 -0.74
N GLY A 98 -0.29 -0.25 -1.38
CA GLY A 98 0.99 -0.47 -0.73
C GLY A 98 2.17 -0.27 -1.67
N PHE A 99 3.35 -0.43 -1.08
CA PHE A 99 4.64 -0.15 -1.68
C PHE A 99 5.64 -1.17 -1.16
N ARG A 100 6.59 -1.51 -2.01
CA ARG A 100 7.77 -2.26 -1.56
C ARG A 100 8.67 -1.33 -0.75
N PHE A 101 8.98 -1.69 0.48
CA PHE A 101 9.78 -0.90 1.41
C PHE A 101 11.14 -1.56 1.64
N GLY A 102 12.17 -1.00 1.02
CA GLY A 102 13.51 -1.61 0.99
C GLY A 102 13.51 -3.06 0.47
N THR A 103 14.51 -3.83 0.88
CA THR A 103 14.74 -5.18 0.35
C THR A 103 13.94 -6.28 1.01
N GLY A 104 13.21 -6.03 2.11
CA GLY A 104 12.60 -7.12 2.89
C GLY A 104 11.27 -6.80 3.53
N ARG A 105 10.59 -5.72 3.15
CA ARG A 105 9.33 -5.28 3.80
C ARG A 105 8.33 -4.72 2.81
N ILE A 106 7.06 -4.73 3.17
CA ILE A 106 5.99 -4.06 2.42
C ILE A 106 5.36 -3.01 3.33
N CYS A 107 5.21 -1.79 2.84
CA CYS A 107 4.46 -0.72 3.48
C CYS A 107 3.08 -0.61 2.83
N PHE A 108 2.00 -0.59 3.59
CA PHE A 108 0.67 -0.33 3.05
C PHE A 108 -0.08 0.74 3.83
N ILE A 109 -0.97 1.46 3.15
CA ILE A 109 -1.74 2.55 3.73
C ILE A 109 -3.14 2.05 4.07
N SER A 110 -3.55 2.24 5.32
CA SER A 110 -4.90 1.91 5.74
C SER A 110 -5.41 2.91 6.80
N THR A 111 -6.71 2.86 7.07
CA THR A 111 -7.29 3.53 8.24
C THR A 111 -6.63 3.03 9.51
N LYS A 112 -6.34 3.94 10.44
CA LYS A 112 -5.91 3.56 11.79
C LYS A 112 -7.01 2.69 12.42
N ILE A 113 -6.65 1.46 12.76
CA ILE A 113 -7.54 0.54 13.48
C ILE A 113 -7.22 0.57 14.98
N GLY A 114 -8.26 0.68 15.82
CA GLY A 114 -8.13 0.93 17.26
C GLY A 114 -9.17 1.94 17.78
N LYS A 115 -8.85 2.64 18.87
CA LYS A 115 -9.73 3.61 19.56
C LYS A 115 -9.95 4.94 18.80
N GLU A 116 -9.17 5.23 17.76
CA GLU A 116 -9.30 6.43 16.92
C GLU A 116 -9.54 6.00 15.47
N GLN A 117 -10.82 5.90 15.07
CA GLN A 117 -11.21 5.53 13.71
C GLN A 117 -11.71 6.75 12.94
N THR A 118 -11.03 7.09 11.85
CA THR A 118 -11.53 8.01 10.82
C THR A 118 -11.43 7.34 9.45
N SER A 119 -12.56 7.17 8.77
CA SER A 119 -12.65 6.43 7.49
C SER A 119 -12.89 7.37 6.32
N GLU A 120 -11.83 7.77 5.63
CA GLU A 120 -11.86 8.36 4.28
C GLU A 120 -11.16 7.38 3.33
N ALA A 121 -11.54 7.21 2.05
CA ALA A 121 -10.75 6.35 1.14
C ALA A 121 -9.61 7.12 0.51
N VAL A 122 -8.56 6.40 0.16
CA VAL A 122 -7.53 6.89 -0.75
C VAL A 122 -7.88 6.53 -2.20
N THR A 123 -7.73 7.46 -3.12
CA THR A 123 -7.96 7.23 -4.56
C THR A 123 -6.64 6.84 -5.25
N ALA A 124 -6.65 5.87 -6.18
CA ALA A 124 -5.45 5.37 -6.87
C ALA A 124 -4.60 6.49 -7.49
N GLY A 125 -5.20 7.46 -8.19
CA GLY A 125 -4.48 8.58 -8.82
C GLY A 125 -3.70 9.47 -7.85
N ILE A 126 -4.09 9.54 -6.57
CA ILE A 126 -3.37 10.30 -5.53
C ILE A 126 -2.07 9.58 -5.15
N LEU A 127 -2.04 8.24 -5.22
CA LEU A 127 -0.89 7.42 -4.86
C LEU A 127 0.16 7.38 -5.98
N PHE A 128 -0.30 7.34 -7.24
CA PHE A 128 0.58 7.50 -8.39
C PHE A 128 1.29 8.86 -8.42
N GLY A 129 0.57 9.93 -8.07
CA GLY A 129 1.19 11.24 -7.87
C GLY A 129 2.18 11.26 -6.70
N ALA A 130 1.93 10.47 -5.66
CA ALA A 130 2.76 10.44 -4.46
C ALA A 130 4.15 9.81 -4.67
N ILE A 131 4.23 8.74 -5.45
CA ILE A 131 5.55 8.19 -5.81
C ILE A 131 6.11 8.91 -7.06
N GLY A 132 5.27 9.34 -8.00
CA GLY A 132 5.60 9.91 -9.30
C GLY A 132 5.97 11.40 -9.35
N GLY A 133 5.68 12.18 -8.30
CA GLY A 133 5.84 13.65 -8.25
C GLY A 133 5.52 14.23 -6.87
N ALA A 134 5.20 15.53 -6.81
CA ALA A 134 4.91 16.23 -5.55
C ALA A 134 3.73 15.57 -4.81
N ILE A 135 3.99 15.10 -3.58
CA ILE A 135 2.96 14.55 -2.71
C ILE A 135 2.03 15.69 -2.29
N VAL A 136 0.89 15.77 -2.94
CA VAL A 136 -0.22 16.56 -2.41
C VAL A 136 -0.70 15.80 -1.19
N ALA A 137 -0.41 16.33 0.01
CA ALA A 137 -0.94 15.85 1.30
C ALA A 137 -2.46 15.97 1.31
N SER A 138 -3.13 15.08 0.56
CA SER A 138 -4.56 15.07 0.40
C SER A 138 -5.19 14.75 1.75
N LYS A 139 -6.36 15.34 2.03
CA LYS A 139 -7.12 15.08 3.25
C LYS A 139 -7.29 13.57 3.52
N GLN A 140 -7.44 12.79 2.46
CA GLN A 140 -7.55 11.33 2.49
C GLN A 140 -6.36 10.64 3.14
N LEU A 141 -5.12 11.10 2.91
CA LEU A 141 -3.91 10.52 3.49
C LEU A 141 -3.61 11.04 4.90
N LYS A 142 -4.08 12.26 5.24
CA LYS A 142 -3.88 12.83 6.59
C LYS A 142 -4.57 12.01 7.69
N ASN A 143 -5.67 11.35 7.36
CA ASN A 143 -6.45 10.52 8.28
C ASN A 143 -6.08 9.02 8.25
N LYS A 144 -5.04 8.66 7.49
CA LYS A 144 -4.57 7.28 7.32
C LYS A 144 -3.26 7.07 8.05
N ALA A 145 -2.87 5.80 8.18
CA ALA A 145 -1.57 5.40 8.69
C ALA A 145 -0.90 4.37 7.77
N CYS A 146 0.40 4.22 7.95
CA CYS A 146 1.21 3.23 7.23
C CYS A 146 1.53 2.06 8.14
N TYR A 147 1.46 0.85 7.60
CA TYR A 147 1.72 -0.41 8.29
C TYR A 147 2.75 -1.23 7.52
N LEU A 148 3.55 -2.01 8.24
CA LEU A 148 4.60 -2.87 7.72
C LEU A 148 4.22 -4.34 7.79
N ILE A 149 4.46 -5.04 6.69
CA ILE A 149 4.46 -6.50 6.60
C ILE A 149 5.91 -6.94 6.41
N GLU A 150 6.35 -7.88 7.25
CA GLU A 150 7.73 -8.37 7.28
C GLU A 150 7.83 -9.90 7.14
N SER A 151 6.69 -10.60 7.13
CA SER A 151 6.60 -12.06 6.99
C SER A 151 5.21 -12.47 6.48
N ASP A 152 4.99 -13.78 6.35
CA ASP A 152 3.67 -14.37 6.09
C ASP A 152 2.70 -14.32 7.28
N ASP A 153 3.15 -13.78 8.41
CA ASP A 153 2.31 -13.60 9.58
C ASP A 153 1.19 -12.61 9.28
N LYS A 154 0.08 -12.83 10.00
CA LYS A 154 -1.10 -11.97 9.89
C LYS A 154 -0.94 -10.66 10.67
N GLU A 155 0.01 -10.59 11.58
CA GLU A 155 0.23 -9.42 12.42
C GLU A 155 1.16 -8.42 11.72
N VAL A 156 0.72 -7.17 11.61
CA VAL A 156 1.47 -6.09 10.97
C VAL A 156 1.93 -5.08 12.00
N LYS A 157 2.95 -4.28 11.67
CA LYS A 157 3.47 -3.23 12.57
C LYS A 157 3.05 -1.85 12.08
N LEU A 158 2.56 -1.00 12.97
CA LEU A 158 2.33 0.41 12.65
C LEU A 158 3.68 1.13 12.48
N ILE A 159 3.81 1.96 11.44
CA ILE A 159 4.94 2.91 11.34
C ILE A 159 4.64 4.10 12.25
N THR A 160 5.23 4.10 13.43
CA THR A 160 5.11 5.21 14.38
C THR A 160 6.11 6.32 14.06
N LYS A 161 5.93 7.47 14.72
CA LYS A 161 6.89 8.57 14.63
C LYS A 161 8.29 8.20 15.11
N ASN A 162 8.39 7.29 16.07
CA ASN A 162 9.67 6.81 16.57
C ASN A 162 10.35 5.90 15.54
N ASN A 163 9.58 5.03 14.86
CA ASN A 163 10.10 4.24 13.75
C ASN A 163 10.63 5.15 12.63
N MET A 164 9.90 6.20 12.28
CA MET A 164 10.37 7.17 11.27
C MET A 164 11.63 7.91 11.69
N ARG A 165 11.70 8.38 12.94
CA ARG A 165 12.93 9.01 13.46
C ARG A 165 14.13 8.08 13.27
N THR A 166 13.99 6.81 13.62
CA THR A 166 15.06 5.81 13.44
C THR A 166 15.42 5.63 11.97
N ILE A 167 14.44 5.52 11.07
CA ILE A 167 14.69 5.41 9.62
C ILE A 167 15.46 6.62 9.10
N LEU A 168 15.07 7.82 9.53
CA LEU A 168 15.64 9.09 9.08
C LEU A 168 16.99 9.43 9.72
N LEU A 169 17.49 8.66 10.70
CA LEU A 169 18.84 8.86 11.22
C LEU A 169 19.92 8.74 10.12
N ASN A 170 19.64 7.94 9.08
CA ASN A 170 20.53 7.78 7.93
C ASN A 170 20.38 8.90 6.88
N TYR A 171 19.48 9.86 7.11
CA TYR A 171 19.16 10.96 6.18
C TYR A 171 19.02 12.29 6.96
N PRO A 172 20.14 12.91 7.38
CA PRO A 172 20.13 14.04 8.30
C PRO A 172 19.27 15.23 7.85
N GLU A 173 19.27 15.54 6.55
CA GLU A 173 18.47 16.61 5.96
C GLU A 173 16.97 16.40 6.19
N TYR A 174 16.49 15.17 5.97
CA TYR A 174 15.09 14.80 6.16
C TYR A 174 14.74 14.55 7.62
N SER A 175 15.71 14.15 8.44
CA SER A 175 15.51 14.03 9.89
C SER A 175 15.16 15.37 10.54
N GLN A 176 15.86 16.44 10.16
CA GLN A 176 15.58 17.78 10.67
C GLN A 176 14.19 18.27 10.22
N GLU A 177 13.89 18.15 8.91
CA GLU A 177 12.60 18.54 8.34
C GLU A 177 11.44 17.80 9.01
N TYR A 178 11.54 16.47 9.15
CA TYR A 178 10.52 15.66 9.82
C TYR A 178 10.32 16.05 11.28
N ASN A 179 11.41 16.34 12.01
CA ASN A 179 11.33 16.67 13.42
C ASN A 179 10.69 18.06 13.67
N ALA A 180 10.79 18.98 12.71
CA ALA A 180 10.16 20.30 12.77
C ALA A 180 8.62 20.25 12.60
N LEU A 181 8.06 19.15 12.07
CA LEU A 181 6.62 19.00 11.90
C LEU A 181 5.86 18.91 13.24
N PRO A 182 4.56 19.26 13.27
CA PRO A 182 3.72 19.04 14.44
C PRO A 182 3.64 17.55 14.82
N GLU A 183 3.83 17.22 16.11
CA GLU A 183 3.84 15.84 16.61
C GLU A 183 2.60 15.02 16.22
N LYS A 184 1.43 15.66 16.16
CA LYS A 184 0.15 15.01 15.81
C LYS A 184 0.08 14.55 14.35
N GLU A 185 0.91 15.11 13.46
CA GLU A 185 0.85 14.86 12.02
C GLU A 185 1.89 13.84 11.56
N LYS A 186 2.93 13.63 12.38
CA LYS A 186 4.11 12.80 12.09
C LYS A 186 3.81 11.34 11.76
N GLU A 187 2.67 10.81 12.22
CA GLU A 187 2.23 9.43 11.96
C GLU A 187 1.17 9.31 10.86
N SER A 188 0.77 10.43 10.25
CA SER A 188 -0.17 10.39 9.14
C SER A 188 0.49 9.76 7.91
N ALA A 189 -0.25 8.96 7.16
CA ALA A 189 0.27 8.34 5.94
C ALA A 189 0.82 9.38 4.95
N ALA A 190 0.23 10.58 4.90
CA ALA A 190 0.74 11.68 4.09
C ALA A 190 2.21 11.99 4.40
N VAL A 191 2.52 12.23 5.68
CA VAL A 191 3.89 12.54 6.11
C VAL A 191 4.79 11.32 5.96
N ILE A 192 4.35 10.14 6.40
CA ILE A 192 5.18 8.93 6.30
C ILE A 192 5.61 8.66 4.86
N ILE A 193 4.66 8.67 3.92
CA ILE A 193 4.97 8.40 2.51
C ILE A 193 5.86 9.49 1.93
N GLU A 194 5.66 10.76 2.29
CA GLU A 194 6.53 11.85 1.84
C GLU A 194 8.00 11.62 2.15
N PHE A 195 8.28 11.30 3.41
CA PHE A 195 9.66 11.06 3.84
C PHE A 195 10.22 9.75 3.29
N LEU A 196 9.40 8.71 3.15
CA LEU A 196 9.86 7.46 2.54
C LEU A 196 10.13 7.57 1.03
N VAL A 197 9.43 8.46 0.32
CA VAL A 197 9.72 8.79 -1.08
C VAL A 197 11.00 9.61 -1.19
N LYS A 198 11.16 10.66 -0.37
CA LYS A 198 12.38 11.48 -0.31
C LYS A 198 13.65 10.65 -0.09
N THR A 199 13.55 9.58 0.70
CA THR A 199 14.67 8.66 1.01
C THR A 199 14.89 7.57 -0.04
N ASN A 200 14.08 7.50 -1.11
CA ASN A 200 14.09 6.44 -2.11
C ASN A 200 13.91 5.02 -1.53
N LEU A 201 13.25 4.90 -0.37
CA LEU A 201 13.03 3.61 0.28
C LEU A 201 11.77 2.89 -0.23
N LEU A 202 10.90 3.58 -0.97
CA LEU A 202 9.74 2.98 -1.63
C LEU A 202 10.05 2.67 -3.10
N MET A 203 9.93 1.40 -3.49
CA MET A 203 10.13 0.99 -4.89
C MET A 203 8.84 1.09 -5.70
N ARG A 204 9.01 1.46 -6.98
CA ARG A 204 7.98 1.43 -8.01
C ARG A 204 7.95 0.05 -8.69
N TYR A 205 6.81 -0.27 -9.29
CA TYR A 205 6.61 -1.48 -10.09
C TYR A 205 6.63 -1.22 -11.59
#